data_AF-A0A2S3QDT3-F1
#
_entry.id   AF-A0A2S3QDT3-F1
#
_cell.length_a   1.000
_cell.length_b   1.000
_cell.length_c   1.000
_cell.angle_alpha   90.00
_cell.angle_beta   90.00
_cell.angle_gamma   90.00
#
_symmetry.space_group_name_H-M   'P 1'
#
loop_
_entity.id
_entity.type
_entity.pdbx_description
1 polymer ?
#
loop_
_entity_poly.entity_id
_entity_poly.type
_entity_poly.pdbx_seq_one_letter_code
_entity_poly.pdbx_strand_id
1 'polypeptide(L)'
;MQPIYYGWDAAKEHDQEVGHQLFDRHATTKRTVEKLADGIRTLTTSTDPVTVALLHDHVLAMEERMRKGLVMRRWDPFFPELFRYADEINQRVEPRPEGILVEAHSRNPYVVQLLYRHAEAVTDFAKRGWEAAREPHQLPPKPTSSLSTPLSQDAPMPTNRRSADDSRPLLNDQSQSPSAVYPQQCRGQGGHRRGRHGPSNVWR
;
A
#
# COMPACT_ATOMS: atom_id res chain seq x y z
N MET A 1 3.10 1.80 6.54
CA MET A 1 2.66 2.41 5.27
C MET A 1 3.85 2.63 4.36
N GLN A 2 3.96 1.79 3.34
CA GLN A 2 5.00 1.89 2.33
C GLN A 2 4.76 3.03 1.32
N PRO A 3 5.82 3.55 0.68
CA PRO A 3 5.66 4.41 -0.48
C PRO A 3 5.10 3.64 -1.67
N ILE A 4 4.19 4.26 -2.41
CA ILE A 4 3.68 3.74 -3.68
C ILE A 4 4.29 4.53 -4.84
N TYR A 5 4.70 3.83 -5.90
CA TYR A 5 5.43 4.42 -7.02
C TYR A 5 4.58 4.53 -8.28
N TYR A 6 4.61 5.71 -8.89
CA TYR A 6 3.84 6.06 -10.09
C TYR A 6 4.70 6.26 -11.34
N GLY A 7 6.01 6.03 -11.29
CA GLY A 7 6.89 6.20 -12.45
C GLY A 7 6.83 5.05 -13.47
N TRP A 8 7.81 5.08 -14.38
CA TRP A 8 7.98 4.08 -15.44
C TRP A 8 8.39 2.72 -14.85
N ASP A 9 7.83 1.67 -15.43
CA ASP A 9 8.01 0.28 -15.03
C ASP A 9 7.92 -0.58 -16.30
N ALA A 10 9.04 -1.20 -16.68
CA ALA A 10 9.16 -1.96 -17.91
C ALA A 10 8.19 -3.15 -17.98
N ALA A 11 7.84 -3.75 -16.84
CA ALA A 11 6.93 -4.90 -16.79
C ALA A 11 5.45 -4.50 -16.89
N LYS A 12 5.13 -3.21 -16.74
CA LYS A 12 3.74 -2.74 -16.65
C LYS A 12 2.90 -3.07 -17.86
N GLU A 13 3.46 -2.88 -19.06
CA GLU A 13 2.71 -3.14 -20.28
C GLU A 13 2.30 -4.61 -20.40
N HIS A 14 3.25 -5.53 -20.14
CA HIS A 14 2.98 -6.98 -20.10
C HIS A 14 1.94 -7.33 -19.03
N ASP A 15 2.13 -6.86 -17.80
CA ASP A 15 1.21 -7.18 -16.70
C ASP A 15 -0.21 -6.63 -16.95
N GLN A 16 -0.34 -5.51 -17.68
CA GLN A 16 -1.63 -4.94 -18.09
C GLN A 16 -2.29 -5.84 -19.12
N GLU A 17 -1.54 -6.25 -20.13
CA GLU A 17 -2.03 -7.10 -21.20
C GLU A 17 -2.49 -8.47 -20.68
N VAL A 18 -1.72 -9.09 -19.79
CA VAL A 18 -2.15 -10.35 -19.13
C VAL A 18 -3.45 -10.14 -18.34
N GLY A 19 -3.57 -9.04 -17.60
CA GLY A 19 -4.80 -8.70 -16.88
C GLY A 19 -6.01 -8.50 -17.81
N HIS A 20 -5.81 -7.85 -18.95
CA HIS A 20 -6.84 -7.67 -19.97
C HIS A 20 -7.31 -9.00 -20.55
N GLN A 21 -6.38 -9.90 -20.87
CA GLN A 21 -6.73 -11.25 -21.34
C GLN A 21 -7.51 -12.05 -20.28
N LEU A 22 -7.21 -11.89 -19.00
CA LEU A 22 -8.02 -12.51 -17.93
C LEU A 22 -9.45 -11.94 -17.90
N PHE A 23 -9.64 -10.64 -18.17
CA PHE A 23 -10.97 -10.06 -18.29
C PHE A 23 -11.73 -10.59 -19.52
N ASP A 24 -11.07 -10.77 -20.67
CA ASP A 24 -11.69 -11.37 -21.85
C ASP A 24 -12.10 -12.83 -21.62
N ARG A 25 -11.31 -13.56 -20.82
CA ARG A 25 -11.50 -14.99 -20.54
C ARG A 25 -12.29 -15.28 -19.27
N HIS A 26 -12.90 -14.27 -18.65
CA HIS A 26 -13.51 -14.39 -17.32
C HIS A 26 -14.51 -15.55 -17.21
N ALA A 27 -15.28 -15.82 -18.27
CA ALA A 27 -16.27 -16.91 -18.32
C ALA A 27 -15.66 -18.32 -18.14
N THR A 28 -14.36 -18.48 -18.35
CA THR A 28 -13.63 -19.75 -18.14
C THR A 28 -13.09 -19.92 -16.72
N THR A 29 -13.24 -18.89 -15.86
CA THR A 29 -12.66 -18.84 -14.53
C THR A 29 -13.70 -19.20 -13.47
N LYS A 30 -13.30 -20.06 -12.52
CA LYS A 30 -14.06 -20.34 -11.31
C LYS A 30 -13.28 -19.85 -10.11
N ARG A 31 -13.94 -19.13 -9.21
CA ARG A 31 -13.31 -18.56 -8.02
C ARG A 31 -14.11 -18.86 -6.77
N THR A 32 -13.43 -19.27 -5.71
CA THR A 32 -13.98 -19.40 -4.36
C THR A 32 -13.21 -18.50 -3.39
N VAL A 33 -13.93 -17.97 -2.41
CA VAL A 33 -13.39 -17.06 -1.39
C VAL A 33 -13.85 -17.54 -0.03
N GLU A 34 -12.88 -17.80 0.85
CA GLU A 34 -13.08 -18.03 2.28
C GLU A 34 -12.60 -16.76 3.01
N LYS A 35 -13.52 -16.12 3.75
CA LYS A 35 -13.19 -14.98 4.62
C LYS A 35 -12.72 -15.52 5.97
N LEU A 36 -11.50 -15.19 6.36
CA LEU A 36 -10.86 -15.59 7.61
C LEU A 36 -10.85 -14.41 8.58
N ALA A 37 -10.91 -14.64 9.89
CA ALA A 37 -10.95 -13.55 10.87
C ALA A 37 -9.82 -12.51 10.71
N ASP A 38 -8.66 -12.94 10.25
CA ASP A 38 -7.45 -12.13 10.03
C ASP A 38 -7.08 -11.97 8.54
N GLY A 39 -7.95 -12.35 7.59
CA GLY A 39 -7.54 -12.35 6.19
C GLY A 39 -8.49 -13.06 5.22
N ILE A 40 -7.93 -13.57 4.13
CA ILE A 40 -8.67 -14.30 3.09
C ILE A 40 -7.89 -15.52 2.63
N ARG A 41 -8.61 -16.56 2.23
CA ARG A 41 -8.10 -17.65 1.37
C ARG A 41 -8.93 -17.68 0.10
N THR A 42 -8.29 -17.63 -1.05
CA THR A 42 -8.97 -17.63 -2.35
C THR A 42 -8.38 -18.67 -3.27
N LEU A 43 -9.23 -19.40 -3.97
CA LEU A 43 -8.83 -20.36 -4.99
C LEU A 43 -9.45 -19.93 -6.32
N THR A 44 -8.63 -19.73 -7.34
CA THR A 44 -9.07 -19.41 -8.69
C THR A 44 -8.60 -20.49 -9.63
N THR A 45 -9.52 -21.10 -10.36
CA THR A 45 -9.25 -22.27 -11.22
C THR A 45 -9.84 -22.08 -12.61
N SER A 46 -9.30 -22.81 -13.57
CA SER A 46 -9.88 -22.94 -14.91
C SER A 46 -9.61 -24.33 -15.46
N THR A 47 -10.48 -24.77 -16.38
CA THR A 47 -10.24 -25.98 -17.19
C THR A 47 -9.50 -25.67 -18.48
N ASP A 48 -9.39 -24.39 -18.82
CA ASP A 48 -8.64 -23.94 -19.97
C ASP A 48 -7.17 -23.66 -19.59
N PRO A 49 -6.20 -24.38 -20.19
CA PRO A 49 -4.79 -24.26 -19.82
C PRO A 49 -4.21 -22.88 -20.11
N VAL A 50 -4.76 -22.14 -21.08
CA VAL A 50 -4.32 -20.76 -21.38
C VAL A 50 -4.70 -19.83 -20.22
N THR A 51 -5.93 -19.90 -19.72
CA THR A 51 -6.37 -19.13 -18.54
C THR A 51 -5.55 -19.50 -17.30
N VAL A 52 -5.21 -20.78 -17.09
CA VAL A 52 -4.33 -21.17 -15.96
C VAL A 52 -2.96 -20.51 -16.07
N ALA A 53 -2.34 -20.51 -17.25
CA ALA A 53 -1.05 -19.85 -17.46
C ALA A 53 -1.14 -18.33 -17.20
N LEU A 54 -2.19 -17.67 -17.68
CA LEU A 54 -2.44 -16.24 -17.44
C LEU A 54 -2.67 -15.95 -15.95
N LEU A 55 -3.36 -16.83 -15.22
CA LEU A 55 -3.56 -16.70 -13.77
C LEU A 55 -2.22 -16.75 -13.02
N HIS A 56 -1.34 -17.69 -13.38
CA HIS A 56 -0.01 -17.79 -12.76
C HIS A 56 0.82 -16.54 -13.03
N ASP A 57 0.92 -16.12 -14.29
CA ASP A 57 1.66 -14.91 -14.69
C ASP A 57 1.16 -13.67 -13.93
N HIS A 58 -0.14 -13.41 -14.02
CA HIS A 58 -0.74 -12.22 -13.43
C HIS A 58 -0.58 -12.17 -11.91
N VAL A 59 -0.91 -13.24 -11.19
CA VAL A 59 -0.95 -13.20 -9.72
C VAL A 59 0.45 -13.12 -9.13
N LEU A 60 1.43 -13.81 -9.72
CA LEU A 60 2.84 -13.69 -9.31
C LEU A 60 3.39 -12.30 -9.61
N ALA A 61 3.05 -11.71 -10.77
CA ALA A 61 3.41 -10.34 -11.07
C ALA A 61 2.77 -9.34 -10.08
N MET A 62 1.50 -9.53 -9.71
CA MET A 62 0.82 -8.68 -8.73
C MET A 62 1.42 -8.81 -7.32
N GLU A 63 1.83 -10.00 -6.89
CA GLU A 63 2.56 -10.19 -5.64
C GLU A 63 3.85 -9.37 -5.61
N GLU A 64 4.66 -9.47 -6.67
CA GLU A 64 5.92 -8.72 -6.77
C GLU A 64 5.67 -7.21 -6.86
N ARG A 65 4.62 -6.77 -7.55
CA ARG A 65 4.21 -5.37 -7.59
C ARG A 65 3.78 -4.86 -6.22
N MET A 66 3.00 -5.63 -5.47
CA MET A 66 2.62 -5.26 -4.10
C MET A 66 3.86 -5.08 -3.23
N ARG A 67 4.81 -6.02 -3.30
CA ARG A 67 6.09 -5.93 -2.56
C ARG A 67 6.92 -4.68 -2.92
N LYS A 68 6.82 -4.20 -4.16
CA LYS A 68 7.53 -3.02 -4.67
C LYS A 68 6.73 -1.71 -4.61
N GLY A 69 5.46 -1.74 -4.17
CA GLY A 69 4.57 -0.58 -4.23
C GLY A 69 4.23 -0.10 -5.65
N LEU A 70 4.34 -0.97 -6.67
CA LEU A 70 4.15 -0.64 -8.09
C LEU A 70 2.68 -0.74 -8.50
N VAL A 71 1.92 0.31 -8.18
CA VAL A 71 0.46 0.33 -8.40
C VAL A 71 0.11 0.23 -9.88
N MET A 72 -0.68 -0.80 -10.19
CA MET A 72 -1.16 -1.09 -11.53
C MET A 72 -2.35 -0.21 -11.92
N ARG A 73 -3.45 -0.33 -11.17
CA ARG A 73 -4.74 0.30 -11.47
C ARG A 73 -4.91 1.60 -10.70
N ARG A 74 -4.31 2.67 -11.22
CA ARG A 74 -4.14 3.95 -10.51
C ARG A 74 -5.40 4.82 -10.45
N TRP A 75 -6.32 4.68 -11.41
CA TRP A 75 -7.52 5.51 -11.52
C TRP A 75 -8.60 5.14 -10.51
N ASP A 76 -8.59 3.88 -10.03
CA ASP A 76 -9.51 3.36 -9.04
C ASP A 76 -8.90 3.56 -7.65
N PRO A 77 -9.44 4.44 -6.80
CA PRO A 77 -8.80 4.84 -5.54
C PRO A 77 -8.61 3.68 -4.55
N PHE A 78 -9.33 2.58 -4.73
CA PHE A 78 -9.21 1.37 -3.93
C PHE A 78 -7.81 0.74 -4.01
N PHE A 79 -7.27 0.56 -5.22
CA PHE A 79 -6.01 -0.16 -5.42
C PHE A 79 -4.78 0.59 -4.88
N PRO A 80 -4.61 1.91 -5.10
CA PRO A 80 -3.58 2.67 -4.42
C PRO A 80 -3.65 2.58 -2.90
N GLU A 81 -4.86 2.57 -2.30
CA GLU A 81 -5.00 2.42 -0.85
C GLU A 81 -4.52 1.05 -0.39
N LEU A 82 -4.94 -0.04 -1.05
CA LEU A 82 -4.46 -1.39 -0.73
C LEU A 82 -2.92 -1.46 -0.76
N PHE A 83 -2.30 -0.91 -1.80
CA PHE A 83 -0.86 -0.91 -1.97
C PHE A 83 -0.12 -0.09 -0.90
N ARG A 84 -0.74 0.93 -0.28
CA ARG A 84 -0.12 1.67 0.85
C ARG A 84 0.10 0.78 2.08
N TYR A 85 -0.64 -0.31 2.21
CA TYR A 85 -0.59 -1.24 3.33
C TYR A 85 -0.02 -2.62 2.98
N ALA A 86 0.59 -2.82 1.81
CA ALA A 86 1.17 -4.12 1.47
C ALA A 86 2.30 -4.59 2.43
N ASP A 87 2.91 -3.69 3.23
CA ASP A 87 3.87 -3.98 4.29
C ASP A 87 3.21 -4.59 5.54
N GLU A 88 1.89 -4.46 5.62
CA GLU A 88 1.04 -5.04 6.66
C GLU A 88 0.25 -6.26 6.15
N ILE A 89 0.47 -6.69 4.90
CA ILE A 89 -0.14 -7.87 4.29
C ILE A 89 0.91 -8.99 4.22
N ASN A 90 0.67 -10.09 4.92
CA ASN A 90 1.42 -11.32 4.73
C ASN A 90 0.67 -12.19 3.73
N GLN A 91 1.19 -12.27 2.51
CA GLN A 91 0.60 -13.05 1.43
C GLN A 91 1.45 -14.29 1.10
N ARG A 92 0.78 -15.39 0.80
CA ARG A 92 1.36 -16.58 0.19
C ARG A 92 0.59 -16.92 -1.08
N VAL A 93 1.31 -17.01 -2.18
CA VAL A 93 0.80 -17.46 -3.47
C VAL A 93 1.29 -18.88 -3.75
N GLU A 94 0.38 -19.78 -4.14
CA GLU A 94 0.70 -21.17 -4.46
C GLU A 94 0.05 -21.55 -5.81
N PRO A 95 0.83 -21.59 -6.90
CA PRO A 95 0.39 -22.12 -8.18
C PRO A 95 -0.03 -23.59 -8.06
N ARG A 96 -1.11 -23.96 -8.75
CA ARG A 96 -1.64 -25.32 -8.87
C ARG A 96 -1.79 -25.69 -10.35
N PRO A 97 -1.81 -26.99 -10.71
CA PRO A 97 -2.01 -27.42 -12.11
C PRO A 97 -3.27 -26.85 -12.77
N GLU A 98 -4.33 -26.65 -11.99
CA GLU A 98 -5.65 -26.20 -12.44
C GLU A 98 -5.97 -24.74 -12.08
N GLY A 99 -5.03 -24.00 -11.49
CA GLY A 99 -5.31 -22.67 -10.97
C GLY A 99 -4.28 -22.13 -9.99
N ILE A 100 -4.72 -21.30 -9.06
CA ILE A 100 -3.86 -20.61 -8.09
C ILE A 100 -4.57 -20.39 -6.76
N LEU A 101 -3.89 -20.73 -5.68
CA LEU A 101 -4.32 -20.49 -4.31
C LEU A 101 -3.58 -19.25 -3.77
N VAL A 102 -4.33 -18.33 -3.16
CA VAL A 102 -3.76 -17.15 -2.51
C VAL A 102 -4.33 -17.04 -1.10
N GLU A 103 -3.44 -17.01 -0.11
CA GLU A 103 -3.74 -16.68 1.27
C GLU A 103 -3.13 -15.32 1.60
N ALA A 104 -3.90 -14.43 2.21
CA ALA A 104 -3.42 -13.11 2.62
C ALA A 104 -3.97 -12.77 4.01
N HIS A 105 -3.07 -12.39 4.92
CA HIS A 105 -3.38 -12.13 6.33
C HIS A 105 -2.87 -10.76 6.77
N SER A 106 -3.53 -10.15 7.74
CA SER A 106 -3.06 -8.95 8.42
C SER A 106 -3.51 -8.89 9.87
N ARG A 107 -2.68 -8.26 10.71
CA ARG A 107 -3.06 -7.90 12.09
C ARG A 107 -3.83 -6.58 12.17
N ASN A 108 -3.84 -5.80 11.09
CA ASN A 108 -4.56 -4.55 11.05
C ASN A 108 -6.00 -4.80 10.58
N PRO A 109 -7.02 -4.54 11.42
CA PRO A 109 -8.42 -4.82 11.06
C PRO A 109 -8.90 -3.98 9.87
N TYR A 110 -8.29 -2.82 9.60
CA TYR A 110 -8.58 -2.05 8.39
C TYR A 110 -8.04 -2.76 7.14
N VAL A 111 -6.84 -3.34 7.21
CA VAL A 111 -6.24 -4.10 6.12
C VAL A 111 -7.02 -5.39 5.85
N VAL A 112 -7.52 -6.07 6.89
CA VAL A 112 -8.44 -7.20 6.70
C VAL A 112 -9.68 -6.80 5.90
N GLN A 113 -10.27 -5.63 6.18
CA GLN A 113 -11.37 -5.12 5.37
C GLN A 113 -10.96 -4.80 3.93
N LEU A 114 -9.76 -4.25 3.70
CA LEU A 114 -9.22 -4.06 2.35
C LEU A 114 -9.06 -5.39 1.61
N LEU A 115 -8.58 -6.45 2.29
CA LEU A 115 -8.47 -7.78 1.71
C LEU A 115 -9.83 -8.36 1.33
N TYR A 116 -10.86 -8.20 2.17
CA TYR A 116 -12.23 -8.59 1.82
C TYR A 116 -12.76 -7.86 0.59
N ARG A 117 -12.56 -6.54 0.51
CA ARG A 117 -12.97 -5.74 -0.65
C ARG A 117 -12.20 -6.14 -1.91
N HIS A 118 -10.91 -6.43 -1.78
CA HIS A 118 -10.11 -6.95 -2.89
C HIS A 118 -10.65 -8.29 -3.38
N ALA A 119 -10.96 -9.22 -2.47
CA ALA A 119 -11.52 -10.52 -2.83
C ALA A 119 -12.88 -10.40 -3.53
N GLU A 120 -13.73 -9.45 -3.12
CA GLU A 120 -15.00 -9.12 -3.78
C GLU A 120 -14.77 -8.56 -5.20
N ALA A 121 -13.88 -7.57 -5.35
CA ALA A 121 -13.54 -6.98 -6.65
C ALA A 121 -13.05 -8.02 -7.66
N VAL A 122 -12.10 -8.87 -7.25
CA VAL A 122 -11.55 -9.93 -8.13
C VAL A 122 -12.61 -11.01 -8.42
N THR A 123 -13.54 -11.26 -7.49
CA THR A 123 -14.68 -12.15 -7.76
C THR A 123 -15.60 -11.57 -8.83
N ASP A 124 -15.83 -10.26 -8.82
CA ASP A 124 -16.63 -9.60 -9.85
C ASP A 124 -15.92 -9.57 -11.20
N PHE A 125 -14.59 -9.39 -11.23
CA PHE A 125 -13.80 -9.55 -12.46
C PHE A 125 -13.91 -10.96 -13.04
N ALA A 126 -13.82 -12.00 -12.20
CA ALA A 126 -13.99 -13.38 -12.65
C ALA A 126 -15.41 -13.65 -13.19
N LYS A 127 -16.44 -12.96 -12.67
CA LYS A 127 -17.84 -13.15 -13.10
C LYS A 127 -18.23 -12.33 -14.33
N ARG A 128 -17.78 -11.08 -14.43
CA ARG A 128 -18.27 -10.10 -15.42
C ARG A 128 -17.18 -9.51 -16.31
N GLY A 129 -15.92 -9.89 -16.09
CA GLY A 129 -14.77 -9.45 -16.87
C GLY A 129 -14.69 -7.93 -16.95
N TRP A 130 -14.73 -7.43 -18.18
CA TRP A 130 -14.58 -6.00 -18.49
C TRP A 130 -15.66 -5.09 -17.92
N GLU A 131 -16.88 -5.58 -17.68
CA GLU A 131 -17.95 -4.77 -17.11
C GLU A 131 -17.56 -4.31 -15.69
N ALA A 132 -17.22 -5.28 -14.83
CA ALA A 132 -16.69 -5.00 -13.49
C ALA A 132 -15.37 -4.22 -13.55
N ALA A 133 -14.49 -4.54 -14.50
CA ALA A 133 -13.20 -3.86 -14.63
C ALA A 133 -13.32 -2.37 -15.04
N ARG A 134 -14.49 -1.84 -15.40
CA ARG A 134 -14.68 -0.41 -15.68
C ARG A 134 -15.34 0.35 -14.54
N GLU A 135 -15.72 -0.34 -13.47
CA GLU A 135 -16.35 0.25 -12.30
C GLU A 135 -15.31 0.62 -11.23
N PRO A 136 -15.53 1.72 -10.49
CA PRO A 136 -14.73 2.06 -9.32
C PRO A 136 -15.13 1.19 -8.12
N HIS A 137 -14.17 0.89 -7.25
CA HIS A 137 -14.43 0.12 -6.03
C HIS A 137 -14.43 1.03 -4.81
N GLN A 138 -15.43 0.85 -3.94
CA GLN A 138 -15.55 1.65 -2.72
C GLN A 138 -14.48 1.23 -1.70
N LEU A 139 -13.87 2.22 -1.05
CA LEU A 139 -13.01 1.97 0.09
C LEU A 139 -13.85 1.52 1.29
N PRO A 140 -13.38 0.55 2.10
CA PRO A 140 -13.98 0.28 3.39
C PRO A 140 -13.84 1.51 4.30
N PRO A 141 -14.80 1.74 5.21
CA PRO A 141 -14.68 2.83 6.17
C PRO A 141 -13.41 2.66 7.01
N LYS A 142 -12.62 3.72 7.12
CA LYS A 142 -11.47 3.74 8.03
C LYS A 142 -12.00 3.67 9.46
N PRO A 143 -11.39 2.86 10.36
CA PRO A 143 -11.74 2.93 11.77
C PRO A 143 -11.49 4.36 12.25
N THR A 144 -12.55 5.04 12.68
CA THR A 144 -12.45 6.38 13.25
C THR A 144 -11.60 6.27 14.51
N SER A 145 -10.46 6.95 14.54
CA SER A 145 -9.63 7.03 15.74
C SER A 145 -10.44 7.72 16.84
N SER A 146 -11.06 6.94 17.72
CA SER A 146 -11.86 7.47 18.82
C SER A 146 -10.94 7.99 19.92
N LEU A 147 -10.43 9.21 19.76
CA LEU A 147 -9.84 9.99 20.85
C LEU A 147 -10.17 11.47 20.67
N SER A 148 -11.27 11.88 21.29
CA SER A 148 -11.40 13.14 22.03
C SER A 148 -12.68 13.05 22.84
N THR A 149 -12.62 12.40 24.00
CA THR A 149 -13.51 12.81 25.10
C THR A 149 -13.20 14.28 25.37
N PRO A 150 -14.14 15.21 25.23
CA PRO A 150 -13.86 16.58 25.65
C PRO A 150 -13.57 16.54 27.15
N LEU A 151 -12.42 17.08 27.53
CA LEU A 151 -12.11 17.41 28.91
C LEU A 151 -13.23 18.35 29.39
N SER A 152 -14.16 17.84 30.21
CA SER A 152 -15.25 18.63 30.78
C SER A 152 -14.63 19.81 31.53
N GLN A 153 -14.87 21.02 31.04
CA GLN A 153 -14.43 22.29 31.63
C GLN A 153 -15.36 22.72 32.79
N ASP A 154 -15.69 21.80 33.70
CA ASP A 154 -16.48 22.10 34.89
C ASP A 154 -15.61 22.05 36.16
N ALA A 155 -14.42 22.64 36.09
CA ALA A 155 -13.70 23.04 37.29
C ALA A 155 -13.96 24.54 37.53
N PRO A 156 -14.64 24.95 38.62
CA PRO A 156 -14.84 26.35 38.91
C PRO A 156 -13.49 27.04 39.19
N MET A 157 -13.32 28.21 38.58
CA MET A 157 -12.19 29.12 38.78
C MET A 157 -11.99 29.46 40.27
N PRO A 158 -10.78 29.38 40.83
CA PRO A 158 -10.51 29.98 42.13
C PRO A 158 -10.50 31.52 41.98
N THR A 159 -11.43 32.19 42.67
CA THR A 159 -11.45 33.65 42.74
C THR A 159 -10.32 34.12 43.66
N ASN A 160 -9.24 34.60 43.03
CA ASN A 160 -8.09 35.14 43.74
C ASN A 160 -8.43 36.55 44.26
N ARG A 161 -8.88 36.65 45.51
CA ARG A 161 -8.97 37.92 46.25
C ARG A 161 -7.57 38.23 46.81
N ARG A 162 -6.77 39.03 46.09
CA ARG A 162 -5.56 39.65 46.66
C ARG A 162 -5.90 41.01 47.23
N SER A 163 -5.95 41.09 48.56
CA SER A 163 -5.81 42.33 49.30
C SER A 163 -4.44 42.93 49.04
N ALA A 164 -4.40 44.25 48.92
CA ALA A 164 -3.20 45.05 49.01
C ALA A 164 -2.54 44.82 50.38
N ASP A 165 -1.27 44.44 50.40
CA ASP A 165 -0.23 45.21 51.07
C ASP A 165 1.13 44.62 50.70
N ASP A 166 2.13 45.46 50.91
CA ASP A 166 3.54 45.16 51.05
C ASP A 166 4.46 45.42 49.86
N SER A 167 5.39 46.31 50.17
CA SER A 167 6.35 46.96 49.31
C SER A 167 7.66 46.20 49.31
N ARG A 168 8.39 46.19 48.19
CA ARG A 168 9.85 46.51 48.06
C ARG A 168 10.48 45.93 46.78
N PRO A 169 11.60 46.53 46.31
CA PRO A 169 11.91 46.58 44.89
C PRO A 169 13.14 45.74 44.44
N LEU A 170 13.17 45.53 43.12
CA LEU A 170 14.29 45.38 42.17
C LEU A 170 15.48 44.47 42.54
N LEU A 171 15.75 43.47 41.70
CA LEU A 171 17.05 43.39 41.01
C LEU A 171 16.98 42.53 39.74
N ASN A 172 17.67 43.05 38.73
CA ASN A 172 17.85 42.59 37.37
C ASN A 172 18.87 41.43 37.31
N ASP A 173 18.69 40.44 36.46
CA ASP A 173 19.85 39.76 35.85
C ASP A 173 19.53 39.28 34.42
N GLN A 174 20.22 39.91 33.48
CA GLN A 174 20.33 39.47 32.10
C GLN A 174 21.56 38.58 32.00
N SER A 175 21.38 37.34 31.57
CA SER A 175 22.49 36.54 31.07
C SER A 175 22.06 35.78 29.82
N GLN A 176 22.56 36.30 28.70
CA GLN A 176 22.48 35.74 27.35
C GLN A 176 23.55 34.65 27.13
N SER A 177 23.18 33.66 26.30
CA SER A 177 24.01 32.99 25.27
C SER A 177 25.03 31.91 25.70
N PRO A 178 25.53 31.04 24.77
CA PRO A 178 25.29 30.98 23.32
C PRO A 178 24.99 29.59 22.70
N SER A 179 24.55 29.70 21.45
CA SER A 179 24.44 28.75 20.35
C SER A 179 25.62 27.79 20.13
N ALA A 180 25.31 26.53 19.83
CA ALA A 180 26.26 25.54 19.33
C ALA A 180 26.45 25.64 17.82
N VAL A 181 27.70 25.83 17.42
CA VAL A 181 28.21 25.84 16.04
C VAL A 181 28.49 24.39 15.61
N TYR A 182 27.91 23.94 14.50
CA TYR A 182 28.28 22.70 13.81
C TYR A 182 29.34 23.00 12.74
N PRO A 183 30.50 22.31 12.71
CA PRO A 183 31.40 22.38 11.57
C PRO A 183 30.94 21.48 10.43
N GLN A 184 30.98 22.08 9.24
CA GLN A 184 30.81 21.46 7.93
C GLN A 184 32.13 20.85 7.42
N GLN A 185 31.97 19.79 6.60
CA GLN A 185 32.85 19.32 5.51
C GLN A 185 34.06 18.42 5.84
N CYS A 186 34.01 17.21 5.26
CA CYS A 186 35.12 16.63 4.51
C CYS A 186 34.57 16.06 3.19
N ARG A 187 34.95 16.70 2.07
CA ARG A 187 34.79 16.21 0.69
C ARG A 187 35.89 15.18 0.42
N GLY A 188 35.51 14.00 -0.08
CA GLY A 188 36.42 13.06 -0.73
C GLY A 188 36.11 12.95 -2.22
N GLN A 189 37.03 13.42 -3.06
CA GLN A 189 37.04 13.22 -4.52
C GLN A 189 37.79 11.93 -4.88
N GLY A 190 37.38 11.29 -5.98
CA GLY A 190 38.15 10.30 -6.74
C GLY A 190 37.27 9.12 -7.16
N GLY A 191 37.14 8.72 -8.42
CA GLY A 191 37.74 9.17 -9.66
C GLY A 191 37.05 8.48 -10.85
N HIS A 192 37.00 9.19 -11.97
CA HIS A 192 36.59 8.69 -13.28
C HIS A 192 37.47 7.51 -13.74
N ARG A 193 36.85 6.43 -14.24
CA ARG A 193 37.35 5.72 -15.43
C ARG A 193 36.20 5.31 -16.35
N ARG A 194 36.20 5.94 -17.53
CA ARG A 194 35.43 5.52 -18.71
C ARG A 194 36.17 4.35 -19.37
N GLY A 195 35.46 3.28 -19.68
CA GLY A 195 35.88 2.22 -20.59
C GLY A 195 34.87 2.12 -21.73
N ARG A 196 35.35 2.32 -22.96
CA ARG A 196 34.60 2.31 -24.23
C ARG A 196 34.51 0.88 -24.80
N HIS A 197 33.43 0.69 -25.53
CA HIS A 197 33.30 -0.03 -26.82
C HIS A 197 33.30 -1.56 -26.89
N GLY A 198 32.22 -2.05 -27.50
CA GLY A 198 32.16 -3.26 -28.34
C GLY A 198 30.73 -3.77 -28.52
N PRO A 199 30.04 -3.51 -29.66
CA PRO A 199 28.77 -4.15 -29.99
C PRO A 199 28.96 -5.26 -31.03
N SER A 200 28.30 -6.42 -30.87
CA SER A 200 27.84 -7.26 -32.01
C SER A 200 27.20 -8.60 -31.59
N ASN A 201 26.23 -9.01 -32.42
CA ASN A 201 25.57 -10.33 -32.61
C ASN A 201 24.27 -10.51 -31.81
N VAL A 202 23.07 -10.31 -32.38
CA VAL A 202 22.42 -11.01 -33.52
C VAL A 202 22.40 -12.52 -33.31
N TRP A 203 21.25 -13.03 -32.86
CA TRP A 203 20.86 -14.42 -33.03
C TRP A 203 19.52 -14.50 -33.74
N ARG A 204 19.51 -15.44 -34.68
CA ARG A 204 18.52 -15.76 -35.70
C ARG A 204 17.62 -16.88 -35.19
#